data_AF-A0A1S8TKI1-F1
#
_entry.id   AF-A0A1S8TKI1-F1
#
_cell.length_a   1.000
_cell.length_b   1.000
_cell.length_c   1.000
_cell.angle_alpha   90.00
_cell.angle_beta   90.00
_cell.angle_gamma   90.00
#
_symmetry.space_group_name_H-M   'P 1'
#
loop_
_entity.id
_entity.type
_entity.pdbx_description
1 polymer ?
#
loop_
_entity_poly.entity_id
_entity_poly.type
_entity_poly.pdbx_seq_one_letter_code
_entity_poly.pdbx_strand_id
1 'polypeptide(L)'
;MFIPKRIIFEKDSLKYDMAKEVFDKFKDKDNIEIINMTSNKLKQHIPGNDLFSQYREGKKTLVVGIKKSLKFQSCKPSANFQLPLVSGCMGQCEYCYLNTMLGDKPFVKIHANINDILNQAQKYIDERLPNITIFEGAATSDPIPVEPYTHSLERAITFFGSSANSRFRFVTKYNDINSLLNLKHNGHTEIRFSINTSSVISQYEHATASRDQRIEASMKAAKAGYPIGFLIAPVFIYSNWKEEYHDLLLELKNKLPNDLKFPVTFEIISHRYTTIAKNRILDIFPENKLPMNDEERKFKYGQFGYGKYVYQKENLDEIKQFFIKEIEELFINKEVKYII
;
A
#
# COMPACT_ATOMS: atom_id res chain seq x y z
N MET A 1 -6.73 -4.63 -12.46
CA MET A 1 -5.45 -5.28 -12.84
C MET A 1 -4.57 -4.26 -13.54
N PHE A 2 -3.28 -4.19 -13.22
CA PHE A 2 -2.31 -3.32 -13.88
C PHE A 2 -1.86 -3.93 -15.22
N ILE A 3 -2.14 -3.25 -16.33
CA ILE A 3 -1.56 -3.58 -17.63
C ILE A 3 -0.51 -2.51 -17.94
N PRO A 4 0.79 -2.83 -17.87
CA PRO A 4 1.84 -1.86 -18.14
C PRO A 4 1.93 -1.56 -19.65
N LYS A 5 2.38 -0.35 -19.99
CA LYS A 5 2.83 0.00 -21.35
C LYS A 5 4.20 -0.60 -21.66
N ARG A 6 5.00 -0.87 -20.62
CA ARG A 6 6.38 -1.37 -20.73
C ARG A 6 6.71 -2.32 -19.60
N ILE A 7 7.39 -3.41 -19.94
CA ILE A 7 7.96 -4.36 -18.99
C ILE A 7 9.47 -4.42 -19.17
N ILE A 8 10.19 -4.19 -18.08
CA ILE A 8 11.65 -4.21 -18.05
C ILE A 8 12.11 -5.38 -17.18
N PHE A 9 12.75 -6.37 -17.78
CA PHE A 9 13.35 -7.50 -17.08
C PHE A 9 14.80 -7.16 -16.70
N GLU A 10 15.09 -7.14 -15.39
CA GLU A 10 16.46 -6.99 -14.89
C GLU A 10 17.29 -8.22 -15.26
N LYS A 11 18.61 -8.04 -15.33
CA LYS A 11 19.56 -9.13 -15.55
C LYS A 11 19.29 -10.29 -14.59
N ASP A 12 19.30 -11.50 -15.12
CA ASP A 12 19.08 -12.76 -14.40
C ASP A 12 17.65 -12.98 -13.83
N SER A 13 16.72 -12.05 -14.02
CA SER A 13 15.33 -12.20 -13.51
C SER A 13 14.59 -13.37 -14.16
N LEU A 14 14.77 -13.61 -15.47
CA LEU A 14 14.14 -14.71 -16.22
C LEU A 14 14.58 -16.12 -15.80
N LYS A 15 15.53 -16.25 -14.86
CA LYS A 15 15.86 -17.53 -14.23
C LYS A 15 14.76 -18.01 -13.29
N TYR A 16 13.94 -17.10 -12.77
CA TYR A 16 12.88 -17.37 -11.79
C TYR A 16 11.54 -17.57 -12.49
N ASP A 17 10.76 -18.55 -12.02
CA ASP A 17 9.52 -18.96 -12.71
C ASP A 17 8.48 -17.85 -12.76
N MET A 18 8.34 -17.04 -11.71
CA MET A 18 7.47 -15.85 -11.74
C MET A 18 7.83 -14.90 -12.89
N ALA A 19 9.12 -14.69 -13.17
CA ALA A 19 9.52 -13.83 -14.27
C ALA A 19 9.18 -14.45 -15.63
N LYS A 20 9.32 -15.77 -15.77
CA LYS A 20 8.93 -16.50 -16.99
C LYS A 20 7.42 -16.42 -17.20
N GLU A 21 6.62 -16.64 -16.16
CA GLU A 21 5.15 -16.51 -16.19
C GLU A 21 4.72 -15.11 -16.62
N VAL A 22 5.37 -14.06 -16.09
CA VAL A 22 5.10 -12.68 -16.50
C VAL A 22 5.49 -12.45 -17.96
N PHE A 23 6.65 -12.95 -18.39
CA PHE A 23 7.07 -12.85 -19.79
C PHE A 23 6.07 -13.55 -20.72
N ASP A 24 5.69 -14.80 -20.42
CA ASP A 24 4.76 -15.58 -21.23
C ASP A 24 3.36 -14.95 -21.30
N LYS A 25 2.91 -14.28 -20.22
CA LYS A 25 1.62 -13.58 -20.21
C LYS A 25 1.56 -12.39 -21.15
N PHE A 26 2.69 -11.71 -21.36
CA PHE A 26 2.73 -10.41 -22.05
C PHE A 26 3.51 -10.42 -23.37
N LYS A 27 4.28 -11.48 -23.70
CA LYS A 27 5.12 -11.55 -24.91
C LYS A 27 4.37 -11.39 -26.22
N ASP A 28 3.11 -11.83 -26.28
CA ASP A 28 2.26 -11.79 -27.48
C ASP A 28 1.33 -10.56 -27.51
N LYS A 29 1.61 -9.53 -26.68
CA LYS A 29 0.84 -8.29 -26.62
C LYS A 29 1.55 -7.18 -27.38
N ASP A 30 1.08 -6.89 -28.59
CA ASP A 30 1.68 -5.89 -29.50
C ASP A 30 1.76 -4.47 -28.90
N ASN A 31 0.93 -4.15 -27.92
CA ASN A 31 0.86 -2.84 -27.27
C ASN A 31 1.76 -2.71 -26.03
N ILE A 32 2.59 -3.71 -25.72
CA ILE A 32 3.46 -3.73 -24.54
C ILE A 32 4.92 -3.85 -24.98
N GLU A 33 5.72 -2.84 -24.63
CA GLU A 33 7.16 -2.84 -24.88
C GLU A 33 7.89 -3.76 -23.89
N ILE A 34 8.55 -4.82 -24.36
CA ILE A 34 9.35 -5.72 -23.51
C ILE A 34 10.84 -5.45 -23.70
N ILE A 35 11.54 -5.19 -22.59
CA ILE A 35 12.96 -4.85 -22.57
C ILE A 35 13.71 -5.83 -21.67
N ASN A 36 14.71 -6.51 -22.23
CA ASN A 36 15.61 -7.37 -21.47
C ASN A 36 16.93 -6.65 -21.20
N MET A 37 17.20 -6.32 -19.93
CA MET A 37 18.39 -5.56 -19.57
C MET A 37 19.62 -6.47 -19.40
N THR A 38 20.73 -6.07 -20.02
CA THR A 38 22.06 -6.68 -19.84
C THR A 38 22.93 -5.94 -18.82
N SER A 39 22.55 -4.70 -18.46
CA SER A 39 23.22 -3.84 -17.48
C SER A 39 22.24 -3.34 -16.41
N ASN A 40 22.70 -2.60 -15.39
CA ASN A 40 21.81 -2.04 -14.34
C ASN A 40 21.25 -0.65 -14.68
N LYS A 41 21.30 -0.19 -15.94
CA LYS A 41 20.90 1.16 -16.35
C LYS A 41 19.39 1.31 -16.59
N LEU A 42 18.57 1.03 -15.57
CA LEU A 42 17.12 0.96 -15.71
C LEU A 42 16.48 2.26 -16.24
N LYS A 43 16.92 3.41 -15.73
CA LYS A 43 16.31 4.72 -16.05
C LYS A 43 16.35 5.09 -17.53
N GLN A 44 17.36 4.61 -18.28
CA GLN A 44 17.49 4.94 -19.71
C GLN A 44 16.36 4.34 -20.56
N HIS A 45 15.63 3.37 -20.00
CA HIS A 45 14.52 2.68 -20.65
C HIS A 45 13.15 3.26 -20.26
N ILE A 46 13.11 4.35 -19.48
CA ILE A 46 11.86 5.03 -19.10
C ILE A 46 11.91 6.44 -19.69
N PRO A 47 11.06 6.75 -20.70
CA PRO A 47 11.04 8.07 -21.34
C PRO A 47 10.61 9.19 -20.38
N GLY A 48 10.98 10.42 -20.75
CA GLY A 48 10.63 11.65 -20.02
C GLY A 48 11.86 12.51 -19.74
N ASN A 49 11.82 13.77 -20.18
CA ASN A 49 12.93 14.71 -20.03
C ASN A 49 12.82 15.57 -18.77
N ASP A 50 11.66 15.55 -18.14
CA ASP A 50 11.31 16.29 -16.93
C ASP A 50 10.62 15.33 -15.94
N LEU A 51 10.47 15.77 -14.68
CA LEU A 51 9.92 14.94 -13.62
C LEU A 51 8.44 14.59 -13.84
N PHE A 52 7.66 15.51 -14.42
CA PHE A 52 6.24 15.32 -14.73
C PHE A 52 6.02 14.19 -15.74
N SER A 53 6.80 14.19 -16.83
CA SER A 53 6.75 13.20 -17.91
C SER A 53 7.33 11.87 -17.46
N GLN A 54 8.49 11.89 -16.78
CA GLN A 54 9.14 10.68 -16.27
C GLN A 54 8.26 9.95 -15.25
N TYR A 55 7.56 10.69 -14.38
CA TYR A 55 6.63 10.10 -13.42
C TYR A 55 5.50 9.34 -14.12
N ARG A 56 4.87 9.94 -15.13
CA ARG A 56 3.75 9.34 -15.88
C ARG A 56 4.17 8.09 -16.66
N GLU A 57 5.33 8.12 -17.32
CA GLU A 57 5.86 6.95 -18.02
C GLU A 57 6.29 5.85 -17.04
N GLY A 58 6.90 6.21 -15.92
CA GLY A 58 7.24 5.24 -14.87
C GLY A 58 6.01 4.57 -14.27
N LYS A 59 4.93 5.30 -13.98
CA LYS A 59 3.66 4.72 -13.47
C LYS A 59 2.99 3.74 -14.43
N LYS A 60 3.39 3.74 -15.71
CA LYS A 60 2.96 2.79 -16.75
C LYS A 60 3.99 1.69 -17.02
N THR A 61 5.06 1.61 -16.23
CA THR A 61 6.17 0.67 -16.40
C THR A 61 6.17 -0.36 -15.26
N LEU A 62 6.30 -1.64 -15.63
CA LEU A 62 6.55 -2.75 -14.73
C LEU A 62 8.04 -3.14 -14.83
N VAL A 63 8.69 -3.34 -13.70
CA VAL A 63 10.06 -3.84 -13.60
C VAL A 63 10.03 -5.21 -12.95
N VAL A 64 10.56 -6.21 -13.65
CA VAL A 64 10.70 -7.58 -13.15
C VAL A 64 12.13 -7.79 -12.71
N GLY A 65 12.35 -7.86 -11.40
CA GLY A 65 13.68 -7.97 -10.82
C GLY A 65 13.75 -9.00 -9.70
N ILE A 66 14.86 -8.99 -8.97
CA ILE A 66 15.05 -9.83 -7.79
C ILE A 66 15.42 -8.99 -6.57
N LYS A 67 15.00 -9.46 -5.39
CA LYS A 67 15.43 -8.89 -4.12
C LYS A 67 16.81 -9.45 -3.75
N LYS A 68 17.86 -8.68 -4.07
CA LYS A 68 19.26 -9.05 -3.81
C LYS A 68 19.63 -9.02 -2.32
N SER A 69 19.18 -7.99 -1.59
CA SER A 69 19.38 -7.89 -0.15
C SER A 69 18.15 -8.40 0.58
N LEU A 70 18.31 -9.49 1.34
CA LEU A 70 17.21 -10.10 2.10
C LEU A 70 17.07 -9.52 3.52
N LYS A 71 17.81 -8.46 3.88
CA LYS A 71 17.58 -7.77 5.16
C LYS A 71 16.26 -6.98 5.11
N PHE A 72 15.27 -7.39 5.90
CA PHE A 72 13.98 -6.69 5.94
C PHE A 72 14.07 -5.43 6.81
N GLN A 73 13.33 -4.41 6.39
CA GLN A 73 13.21 -3.16 7.15
C GLN A 73 12.16 -3.32 8.25
N SER A 74 12.33 -2.62 9.36
CA SER A 74 11.29 -2.49 10.39
C SER A 74 10.05 -1.79 9.82
N CYS A 75 8.87 -2.13 10.34
CA CYS A 75 7.60 -1.55 9.88
C CYS A 75 6.70 -1.05 11.03
N LYS A 76 7.28 -0.57 12.12
CA LYS A 76 6.49 -0.02 13.25
C LYS A 76 5.73 1.26 12.83
N PRO A 77 4.50 1.49 13.35
CA PRO A 77 3.77 0.63 14.29
C PRO A 77 2.98 -0.51 13.62
N SER A 78 2.93 -0.59 12.28
CA SER A 78 2.13 -1.58 11.56
C SER A 78 2.52 -3.04 11.84
N ALA A 79 3.81 -3.35 11.78
CA ALA A 79 4.31 -4.71 11.83
C ALA A 79 5.76 -4.75 12.34
N ASN A 80 6.30 -5.96 12.56
CA ASN A 80 7.71 -6.11 12.91
C ASN A 80 8.58 -5.82 11.69
N PHE A 81 8.25 -6.38 10.53
CA PHE A 81 9.05 -6.29 9.31
C PHE A 81 8.23 -5.97 8.07
N GLN A 82 8.86 -5.33 7.08
CA GLN A 82 8.32 -5.18 5.74
C GLN A 82 8.65 -6.44 4.93
N LEU A 83 7.64 -7.07 4.32
CA LEU A 83 7.83 -8.18 3.39
C LEU A 83 7.95 -7.62 1.97
N PRO A 84 9.13 -7.66 1.34
CA PRO A 84 9.38 -6.95 0.10
C PRO A 84 8.88 -7.75 -1.12
N LEU A 85 7.58 -7.94 -1.28
CA LEU A 85 7.00 -8.62 -2.46
C LEU A 85 7.02 -7.71 -3.70
N VAL A 86 6.58 -6.47 -3.52
CA VAL A 86 6.43 -5.45 -4.57
C VAL A 86 6.97 -4.12 -4.03
N SER A 87 7.52 -3.28 -4.90
CA SER A 87 7.90 -1.89 -4.62
C SER A 87 7.27 -0.97 -5.65
N GLY A 88 6.80 0.20 -5.25
CA GLY A 88 6.08 1.13 -6.12
C GLY A 88 4.61 0.74 -6.33
N CYS A 89 3.88 1.60 -7.02
CA CYS A 89 2.44 1.45 -7.26
C CYS A 89 2.06 2.18 -8.55
N MET A 90 1.10 1.67 -9.31
CA MET A 90 0.57 2.33 -10.52
C MET A 90 -0.34 3.54 -10.19
N GLY A 91 -0.88 3.58 -8.96
CA GLY A 91 -1.73 4.66 -8.50
C GLY A 91 -0.97 5.97 -8.39
N GLN A 92 -1.65 7.07 -8.62
CA GLN A 92 -1.08 8.41 -8.73
C GLN A 92 -1.64 9.32 -7.63
N CYS A 93 -1.70 8.82 -6.39
CA CYS A 93 -2.15 9.63 -5.27
C CYS A 93 -1.17 10.81 -5.06
N GLU A 94 -1.67 12.04 -5.08
CA GLU A 94 -0.83 13.23 -5.04
C GLU A 94 -0.04 13.33 -3.73
N TYR A 95 -0.67 12.96 -2.62
CA TYR A 95 -0.10 13.00 -1.27
C TYR A 95 0.88 11.84 -0.96
N CYS A 96 1.19 10.98 -1.94
CA CYS A 96 1.87 9.72 -1.67
C CYS A 96 3.25 9.93 -1.03
N TYR A 97 3.44 9.43 0.20
CA TYR A 97 4.72 9.52 0.91
C TYR A 97 5.88 8.80 0.19
N LEU A 98 5.57 7.89 -0.73
CA LEU A 98 6.58 7.22 -1.56
C LEU A 98 7.28 8.20 -2.52
N ASN A 99 6.72 9.39 -2.76
CA ASN A 99 7.42 10.46 -3.48
C ASN A 99 8.71 10.89 -2.77
N THR A 100 8.82 10.73 -1.44
CA THR A 100 10.09 10.88 -0.70
C THR A 100 10.98 9.64 -0.84
N MET A 101 10.42 8.46 -0.54
CA MET A 101 11.22 7.24 -0.33
C MET A 101 11.68 6.56 -1.62
N LEU A 102 10.82 6.53 -2.64
CA LEU A 102 11.12 5.91 -3.94
C LEU A 102 11.62 6.93 -4.96
N GLY A 103 11.47 8.24 -4.69
CA GLY A 103 12.07 9.31 -5.46
C GLY A 103 11.83 9.14 -6.96
N ASP A 104 12.91 8.97 -7.72
CA ASP A 104 12.96 8.81 -9.17
C ASP A 104 12.65 7.39 -9.68
N LYS A 105 12.04 6.54 -8.84
CA LYS A 105 11.55 5.20 -9.19
C LYS A 105 10.03 5.12 -9.10
N PRO A 106 9.28 5.85 -9.96
CA PRO A 106 7.82 5.87 -9.93
C PRO A 106 7.16 4.60 -10.52
N PHE A 107 7.96 3.66 -11.02
CA PHE A 107 7.51 2.39 -11.59
C PHE A 107 7.13 1.35 -10.55
N VAL A 108 6.34 0.36 -10.98
CA VAL A 108 6.05 -0.83 -10.18
C VAL A 108 7.17 -1.83 -10.39
N LYS A 109 7.77 -2.34 -9.31
CA LYS A 109 8.79 -3.39 -9.33
C LYS A 109 8.31 -4.62 -8.58
N ILE A 110 8.36 -5.78 -9.22
CA ILE A 110 8.10 -7.08 -8.60
C ILE A 110 9.42 -7.79 -8.31
N HIS A 111 9.46 -8.59 -7.24
CA HIS A 111 10.61 -9.44 -6.92
C HIS A 111 10.30 -10.90 -7.23
N ALA A 112 10.87 -11.41 -8.31
CA ALA A 112 10.61 -12.75 -8.83
C ALA A 112 11.10 -13.89 -7.93
N ASN A 113 12.06 -13.61 -7.04
CA ASN A 113 12.62 -14.57 -6.10
C ASN A 113 11.82 -14.67 -4.79
N ILE A 114 10.50 -14.87 -4.90
CA ILE A 114 9.59 -14.93 -3.76
C ILE A 114 9.95 -16.03 -2.75
N ASN A 115 10.45 -17.18 -3.22
CA ASN A 115 10.85 -18.27 -2.33
C ASN A 115 11.98 -17.84 -1.38
N ASP A 116 12.97 -17.07 -1.87
CA ASP A 116 14.04 -16.52 -1.04
C ASP A 116 13.50 -15.56 0.02
N ILE A 117 12.51 -14.74 -0.37
CA ILE A 117 11.85 -13.78 0.52
C ILE A 117 11.09 -14.52 1.63
N LEU A 118 10.31 -15.54 1.30
CA LEU A 118 9.56 -16.33 2.30
C LEU A 118 10.49 -17.14 3.20
N ASN A 119 11.57 -17.72 2.65
CA ASN A 119 12.60 -18.40 3.44
C ASN A 119 13.26 -17.45 4.45
N GLN A 120 13.52 -16.21 4.06
CA GLN A 120 14.03 -15.22 4.99
C GLN A 120 13.00 -14.80 6.04
N ALA A 121 11.72 -14.70 5.67
CA ALA A 121 10.64 -14.46 6.63
C ALA A 121 10.57 -15.57 7.68
N GLN A 122 10.75 -16.84 7.27
CA GLN A 122 10.82 -17.97 8.20
C GLN A 122 11.95 -17.81 9.23
N LYS A 123 13.16 -17.44 8.79
CA LYS A 123 14.28 -17.18 9.71
C LYS A 123 13.93 -16.13 10.77
N TYR A 124 13.28 -15.04 10.38
CA TYR A 124 12.84 -14.00 11.33
C TYR A 124 11.72 -14.47 12.27
N ILE A 125 10.87 -15.40 11.84
CA ILE A 125 9.87 -16.03 12.71
C ILE A 125 10.59 -16.87 13.76
N ASP A 126 11.52 -17.73 13.33
CA ASP A 126 12.27 -18.64 14.21
C ASP A 126 13.10 -17.87 15.25
N GLU A 127 13.78 -16.80 14.85
CA GLU A 127 14.58 -15.92 15.72
C GLU A 127 13.75 -15.25 16.84
N ARG A 128 12.43 -15.11 16.64
CA ARG A 128 11.54 -14.38 17.56
C ARG A 128 10.68 -15.29 18.42
N LEU A 129 10.75 -16.61 18.22
CA LEU A 129 10.00 -17.57 19.02
C LEU A 129 10.25 -17.36 20.53
N PRO A 130 9.20 -17.49 21.37
CA PRO A 130 7.82 -17.89 21.04
C PRO A 130 6.90 -16.73 20.61
N ASN A 131 7.43 -15.52 20.38
CA ASN A 131 6.60 -14.37 20.04
C ASN A 131 6.07 -14.44 18.60
N ILE A 132 4.85 -13.96 18.41
CA ILE A 132 4.28 -13.78 17.07
C ILE A 132 5.11 -12.72 16.30
N THR A 133 5.42 -13.03 15.04
CA THR A 133 6.08 -12.09 14.11
C THR A 133 5.12 -11.64 13.02
N ILE A 134 4.95 -10.33 12.89
CA ILE A 134 4.02 -9.71 11.95
C ILE A 134 4.79 -9.10 10.77
N PHE A 135 4.32 -9.36 9.55
CA PHE A 135 4.91 -8.85 8.31
C PHE A 135 3.93 -7.95 7.54
N GLU A 136 4.39 -6.78 7.08
CA GLU A 136 3.65 -5.83 6.25
C GLU A 136 4.03 -6.00 4.77
N GLY A 137 3.07 -6.39 3.93
CA GLY A 137 3.24 -6.62 2.49
C GLY A 137 3.10 -5.40 1.60
N ALA A 138 2.61 -4.26 2.13
CA ALA A 138 2.29 -3.06 1.34
C ALA A 138 3.01 -1.79 1.84
N ALA A 139 4.10 -1.93 2.61
CA ALA A 139 4.83 -0.78 3.18
C ALA A 139 5.43 0.18 2.13
N THR A 140 5.69 -0.33 0.92
CA THR A 140 6.32 0.45 -0.17
C THR A 140 5.64 0.24 -1.52
N SER A 141 4.41 -0.29 -1.52
CA SER A 141 3.71 -0.68 -2.74
C SER A 141 2.21 -0.86 -2.50
N ASP A 142 1.47 -1.06 -3.59
CA ASP A 142 0.18 -1.76 -3.53
C ASP A 142 0.34 -3.07 -4.30
N PRO A 143 0.22 -4.24 -3.65
CA PRO A 143 0.49 -5.52 -4.30
C PRO A 143 -0.68 -6.04 -5.14
N ILE A 144 -1.92 -5.57 -4.92
CA ILE A 144 -3.11 -6.09 -5.62
C ILE A 144 -3.06 -5.90 -7.14
N PRO A 145 -2.65 -4.75 -7.70
CA PRO A 145 -2.68 -4.55 -9.14
C PRO A 145 -1.86 -5.53 -9.97
N VAL A 146 -0.77 -6.07 -9.39
CA VAL A 146 0.14 -7.02 -10.07
C VAL A 146 -0.16 -8.47 -9.73
N GLU A 147 -0.95 -8.72 -8.69
CA GLU A 147 -1.27 -10.07 -8.21
C GLU A 147 -1.79 -11.03 -9.29
N PRO A 148 -2.64 -10.62 -10.26
CA PRO A 148 -3.18 -11.53 -11.29
C PRO A 148 -2.14 -12.20 -12.21
N TYR A 149 -0.87 -11.86 -12.08
CA TYR A 149 0.22 -12.47 -12.84
C TYR A 149 1.50 -12.69 -12.04
N THR A 150 1.53 -12.31 -10.76
CA THR A 150 2.65 -12.65 -9.88
C THR A 150 2.30 -13.74 -8.88
N HIS A 151 1.02 -13.88 -8.50
CA HIS A 151 0.58 -14.80 -7.44
C HIS A 151 1.39 -14.64 -6.14
N SER A 152 1.88 -13.43 -5.87
CA SER A 152 2.81 -13.15 -4.78
C SER A 152 2.08 -13.12 -3.44
N LEU A 153 0.91 -12.50 -3.40
CA LEU A 153 0.04 -12.50 -2.24
C LEU A 153 -0.52 -13.89 -2.01
N GLU A 154 -0.92 -14.62 -3.05
CA GLU A 154 -1.38 -16.00 -2.91
C GLU A 154 -0.36 -16.88 -2.17
N ARG A 155 0.90 -16.84 -2.62
CA ARG A 155 2.00 -17.58 -2.00
C ARG A 155 2.28 -17.11 -0.57
N ALA A 156 2.29 -15.80 -0.33
CA ALA A 156 2.50 -15.24 1.00
C ALA A 156 1.37 -15.61 1.97
N ILE A 157 0.11 -15.41 1.59
CA ILE A 157 -1.08 -15.72 2.40
C ILE A 157 -1.08 -17.19 2.82
N THR A 158 -0.81 -18.09 1.88
CA THR A 158 -0.76 -19.54 2.16
C THR A 158 0.41 -19.90 3.08
N PHE A 159 1.58 -19.29 2.86
CA PHE A 159 2.75 -19.47 3.72
C PHE A 159 2.46 -19.06 5.18
N PHE A 160 1.96 -17.85 5.41
CA PHE A 160 1.65 -17.37 6.77
C PHE A 160 0.44 -18.09 7.38
N GLY A 161 -0.52 -18.53 6.56
CA GLY A 161 -1.64 -19.37 6.98
C GLY A 161 -1.19 -20.72 7.56
N SER A 162 -0.05 -21.24 7.11
CA SER A 162 0.52 -22.50 7.62
C SER A 162 1.35 -22.36 8.90
N SER A 163 1.62 -21.13 9.38
CA SER A 163 2.49 -20.88 10.53
C SER A 163 1.75 -20.26 11.72
N ALA A 164 1.72 -20.97 12.85
CA ALA A 164 1.06 -20.52 14.08
C ALA A 164 1.66 -19.23 14.67
N ASN A 165 2.98 -19.04 14.51
CA ASN A 165 3.76 -17.97 15.15
C ASN A 165 3.98 -16.75 14.26
N SER A 166 3.19 -16.61 13.19
CA SER A 166 3.35 -15.50 12.24
C SER A 166 2.03 -14.91 11.80
N ARG A 167 2.04 -13.63 11.44
CA ARG A 167 0.90 -12.95 10.84
C ARG A 167 1.35 -12.13 9.64
N PHE A 168 0.49 -12.06 8.64
CA PHE A 168 0.68 -11.23 7.47
C PHE A 168 -0.38 -10.15 7.46
N ARG A 169 -0.03 -8.97 6.98
CA ARG A 169 -0.99 -7.91 6.72
C ARG A 169 -0.56 -7.11 5.51
N PHE A 170 -1.53 -6.60 4.78
CA PHE A 170 -1.29 -5.64 3.70
C PHE A 170 -2.48 -4.71 3.59
N VAL A 171 -2.28 -3.57 2.95
CA VAL A 171 -3.33 -2.58 2.67
C VAL A 171 -3.41 -2.32 1.18
N THR A 172 -4.60 -2.08 0.66
CA THR A 172 -4.81 -1.75 -0.76
C THR A 172 -5.79 -0.61 -0.98
N LYS A 173 -5.66 0.08 -2.12
CA LYS A 173 -6.64 1.01 -2.69
C LYS A 173 -7.38 0.43 -3.92
N TYR A 174 -7.27 -0.88 -4.14
CA TYR A 174 -7.89 -1.59 -5.28
C TYR A 174 -8.87 -2.65 -4.79
N ASN A 175 -9.74 -3.10 -5.70
CA ASN A 175 -10.88 -3.97 -5.41
C ASN A 175 -10.75 -5.39 -6.02
N ASP A 176 -9.70 -5.65 -6.80
CA ASP A 176 -9.49 -6.92 -7.52
C ASP A 176 -8.93 -8.02 -6.60
N ILE A 177 -9.68 -8.39 -5.57
CA ILE A 177 -9.24 -9.36 -4.55
C ILE A 177 -9.79 -10.78 -4.75
N ASN A 178 -10.58 -11.03 -5.81
CA ASN A 178 -11.35 -12.27 -5.95
C ASN A 178 -10.47 -13.54 -5.92
N SER A 179 -9.26 -13.48 -6.49
CA SER A 179 -8.32 -14.61 -6.48
C SER A 179 -7.83 -14.99 -5.07
N LEU A 180 -7.95 -14.08 -4.10
CA LEU A 180 -7.48 -14.28 -2.73
C LEU A 180 -8.55 -14.90 -1.81
N LEU A 181 -9.83 -14.86 -2.20
CA LEU A 181 -10.94 -15.15 -1.29
C LEU A 181 -10.96 -16.61 -0.77
N ASN A 182 -10.50 -17.56 -1.57
CA ASN A 182 -10.59 -18.99 -1.24
C ASN A 182 -9.27 -19.61 -0.78
N LEU A 183 -8.28 -18.78 -0.42
CA LEU A 183 -6.97 -19.25 0.02
C LEU A 183 -7.00 -19.78 1.45
N LYS A 184 -6.06 -20.68 1.79
CA LYS A 184 -5.92 -21.23 3.16
C LYS A 184 -5.23 -20.24 4.09
N HIS A 185 -5.86 -19.09 4.34
CA HIS A 185 -5.29 -18.00 5.14
C HIS A 185 -5.33 -18.29 6.66
N ASN A 186 -6.18 -19.22 7.13
CA ASN A 186 -6.30 -19.66 8.53
C ASN A 186 -6.44 -18.52 9.56
N GLY A 187 -6.99 -17.39 9.15
CA GLY A 187 -7.09 -16.18 9.99
C GLY A 187 -5.74 -15.50 10.31
N HIS A 188 -4.66 -15.88 9.64
CA HIS A 188 -3.31 -15.33 9.86
C HIS A 188 -2.96 -14.17 8.92
N THR A 189 -3.86 -13.80 8.00
CA THR A 189 -3.69 -12.63 7.14
C THR A 189 -4.76 -11.59 7.41
N GLU A 190 -4.35 -10.36 7.70
CA GLU A 190 -5.25 -9.20 7.75
C GLU A 190 -5.22 -8.44 6.41
N ILE A 191 -6.37 -8.36 5.72
CA ILE A 191 -6.52 -7.55 4.50
C ILE A 191 -7.12 -6.21 4.88
N ARG A 192 -6.37 -5.14 4.64
CA ARG A 192 -6.82 -3.78 4.93
C ARG A 192 -7.15 -3.01 3.68
N PHE A 193 -8.06 -2.05 3.82
CA PHE A 193 -8.47 -1.18 2.74
C PHE A 193 -8.23 0.27 3.14
N SER A 194 -7.48 0.97 2.30
CA SER A 194 -7.33 2.42 2.45
C SER A 194 -8.62 3.08 1.98
N ILE A 195 -9.33 3.73 2.90
CA ILE A 195 -10.55 4.48 2.60
C ILE A 195 -10.35 5.94 2.98
N ASN A 196 -11.12 6.81 2.33
CA ASN A 196 -11.16 8.23 2.61
C ASN A 196 -12.52 8.80 2.16
N THR A 197 -12.76 10.07 2.44
CA THR A 197 -13.95 10.77 1.95
C THR A 197 -13.95 10.84 0.43
N SER A 198 -15.14 10.94 -0.18
CA SER A 198 -15.27 11.08 -1.63
C SER A 198 -14.57 12.35 -2.15
N SER A 199 -14.57 13.43 -1.36
CA SER A 199 -13.86 14.67 -1.67
C SER A 199 -12.35 14.44 -1.75
N VAL A 200 -11.75 13.74 -0.78
CA VAL A 200 -10.31 13.43 -0.80
C VAL A 200 -9.94 12.50 -1.96
N ILE A 201 -10.75 11.46 -2.20
CA ILE A 201 -10.49 10.49 -3.29
C ILE A 201 -10.57 11.17 -4.65
N SER A 202 -11.64 11.94 -4.90
CA SER A 202 -11.84 12.61 -6.19
C SER A 202 -10.78 13.66 -6.51
N GLN A 203 -10.28 14.37 -5.49
CA GLN A 203 -9.26 15.40 -5.68
C GLN A 203 -7.87 14.82 -5.83
N TYR A 204 -7.51 13.82 -5.01
CA TYR A 204 -6.10 13.45 -4.82
C TYR A 204 -5.76 12.01 -5.15
N GLU A 205 -6.71 11.11 -5.42
CA GLU A 205 -6.46 9.67 -5.59
C GLU A 205 -6.67 9.16 -7.02
N HIS A 206 -5.79 9.57 -7.92
CA HIS A 206 -5.85 9.17 -9.34
C HIS A 206 -5.45 7.71 -9.57
N ALA A 207 -6.12 7.05 -10.52
CA ALA A 207 -5.87 5.66 -10.93
C ALA A 207 -5.97 4.64 -9.79
N THR A 208 -6.96 4.83 -8.90
CA THR A 208 -7.31 3.89 -7.81
C THR A 208 -8.79 3.52 -7.88
N ALA A 209 -9.22 2.50 -7.15
CA ALA A 209 -10.65 2.17 -7.07
C ALA A 209 -11.41 3.25 -6.29
N SER A 210 -12.69 3.43 -6.56
CA SER A 210 -13.55 4.32 -5.77
C SER A 210 -13.70 3.83 -4.32
N ARG A 211 -14.13 4.73 -3.42
CA ARG A 211 -14.45 4.39 -2.03
C ARG A 211 -15.37 3.17 -1.94
N ASP A 212 -16.46 3.20 -2.69
CA ASP A 212 -17.52 2.19 -2.60
C ASP A 212 -17.02 0.82 -3.05
N GLN A 213 -16.23 0.78 -4.13
CA GLN A 213 -15.57 -0.46 -4.61
C GLN A 213 -14.59 -1.04 -3.57
N ARG A 214 -13.88 -0.19 -2.82
CA ARG A 214 -12.99 -0.65 -1.75
C ARG A 214 -13.77 -1.21 -0.57
N ILE A 215 -14.88 -0.57 -0.19
CA ILE A 215 -15.78 -1.10 0.86
C ILE A 215 -16.41 -2.42 0.41
N GLU A 216 -16.88 -2.53 -0.83
CA GLU A 216 -17.42 -3.79 -1.36
C GLU A 216 -16.38 -4.92 -1.36
N ALA A 217 -15.14 -4.62 -1.75
CA ALA A 217 -14.05 -5.58 -1.68
C ALA A 217 -13.78 -6.02 -0.23
N SER A 218 -13.79 -5.09 0.73
CA SER A 218 -13.61 -5.46 2.13
C SER A 218 -14.72 -6.36 2.67
N MET A 219 -15.97 -6.16 2.22
CA MET A 219 -17.07 -7.07 2.56
C MET A 219 -16.85 -8.49 2.02
N LYS A 220 -16.30 -8.63 0.80
CA LYS A 220 -15.95 -9.93 0.24
C LYS A 220 -14.85 -10.62 1.05
N ALA A 221 -13.82 -9.87 1.45
CA ALA A 221 -12.75 -10.39 2.31
C ALA A 221 -13.29 -10.85 3.68
N ALA A 222 -14.17 -10.06 4.30
CA ALA A 222 -14.81 -10.42 5.57
C ALA A 222 -15.64 -11.70 5.46
N LYS A 223 -16.46 -11.82 4.41
CA LYS A 223 -17.27 -13.04 4.14
C LYS A 223 -16.40 -14.26 3.86
N ALA A 224 -15.23 -14.09 3.25
CA ALA A 224 -14.23 -15.14 3.08
C ALA A 224 -13.53 -15.54 4.39
N GLY A 225 -13.79 -14.84 5.51
CA GLY A 225 -13.24 -15.16 6.81
C GLY A 225 -11.89 -14.53 7.12
N TYR A 226 -11.42 -13.57 6.31
CA TYR A 226 -10.22 -12.80 6.62
C TYR A 226 -10.49 -11.84 7.79
N PRO A 227 -9.53 -11.66 8.72
CA PRO A 227 -9.41 -10.42 9.47
C PRO A 227 -9.37 -9.23 8.51
N ILE A 228 -10.20 -8.21 8.75
CA ILE A 228 -10.28 -7.00 7.92
C ILE A 228 -9.96 -5.76 8.75
N GLY A 229 -9.43 -4.75 8.07
CA GLY A 229 -9.22 -3.44 8.69
C GLY A 229 -9.32 -2.29 7.70
N PHE A 230 -9.44 -1.09 8.24
CA PHE A 230 -9.55 0.15 7.49
C PHE A 230 -8.44 1.11 7.86
N LEU A 231 -7.71 1.55 6.83
CA LEU A 231 -6.66 2.56 6.96
C LEU A 231 -7.23 3.89 6.45
N ILE A 232 -7.61 4.78 7.37
CA ILE A 232 -8.05 6.14 7.04
C ILE A 232 -6.81 7.02 6.98
N ALA A 233 -6.22 7.08 5.78
CA ALA A 233 -4.94 7.74 5.58
C ALA A 233 -4.75 8.28 4.16
N PRO A 234 -4.32 9.54 4.01
CA PRO A 234 -4.14 10.55 5.07
C PRO A 234 -5.47 11.23 5.47
N VAL A 235 -5.63 11.55 6.75
CA VAL A 235 -6.69 12.45 7.21
C VAL A 235 -6.33 13.89 6.86
N PHE A 236 -7.24 14.59 6.19
CA PHE A 236 -7.15 16.02 5.87
C PHE A 236 -8.17 16.82 6.68
N ILE A 237 -7.76 18.01 7.09
CA ILE A 237 -8.63 19.04 7.67
C ILE A 237 -8.95 20.05 6.57
N TYR A 238 -10.22 20.14 6.21
CA TYR A 238 -10.82 21.08 5.26
C TYR A 238 -12.22 21.45 5.77
N SER A 239 -12.91 22.39 5.13
CA SER A 239 -14.28 22.76 5.53
C SER A 239 -15.19 21.53 5.53
N ASN A 240 -15.91 21.29 6.64
CA ASN A 240 -16.82 20.16 6.84
C ASN A 240 -16.15 18.76 6.83
N TRP A 241 -14.86 18.66 7.14
CA TRP A 241 -14.17 17.36 7.17
C TRP A 241 -14.84 16.37 8.13
N LYS A 242 -15.27 16.82 9.32
CA LYS A 242 -15.89 15.94 10.33
C LYS A 242 -17.17 15.29 9.82
N GLU A 243 -18.04 16.07 9.18
CA GLU A 243 -19.28 15.60 8.58
C GLU A 243 -19.00 14.56 7.49
N GLU A 244 -18.05 14.83 6.58
CA GLU A 244 -17.73 13.87 5.52
C GLU A 244 -17.06 12.58 6.03
N TYR A 245 -16.22 12.66 7.08
CA TYR A 245 -15.66 11.45 7.69
C TYR A 245 -16.70 10.71 8.54
N HIS A 246 -17.67 11.40 9.16
CA HIS A 246 -18.81 10.76 9.81
C HIS A 246 -19.62 9.95 8.79
N ASP A 247 -19.96 10.56 7.65
CA ASP A 247 -20.69 9.90 6.56
C ASP A 247 -19.93 8.68 6.01
N LEU A 248 -18.60 8.78 5.85
CA LEU A 248 -17.75 7.65 5.48
C LEU A 248 -17.87 6.49 6.48
N LEU A 249 -17.77 6.78 7.78
CA LEU A 249 -17.84 5.77 8.83
C LEU A 249 -19.25 5.17 8.95
N LEU A 250 -20.29 5.98 8.80
CA LEU A 250 -21.68 5.55 8.80
C LEU A 250 -21.98 4.62 7.61
N GLU A 251 -21.51 4.97 6.40
CA GLU A 251 -21.64 4.11 5.24
C GLU A 251 -20.93 2.76 5.45
N LEU A 252 -19.70 2.82 5.98
CA LEU A 252 -18.94 1.61 6.28
C LEU A 252 -19.68 0.72 7.29
N LYS A 253 -20.18 1.31 8.37
CA LYS A 253 -20.97 0.64 9.41
C LYS A 253 -22.21 -0.03 8.84
N ASN A 254 -22.91 0.62 7.91
CA ASN A 254 -24.12 0.07 7.30
C ASN A 254 -23.84 -1.11 6.35
N LYS A 255 -22.61 -1.21 5.82
CA LYS A 255 -22.22 -2.31 4.92
C LYS A 255 -21.56 -3.48 5.66
N LEU A 256 -20.92 -3.24 6.81
CA LEU A 256 -20.23 -4.28 7.57
C LEU A 256 -21.19 -5.39 8.04
N PRO A 257 -20.80 -6.67 7.92
CA PRO A 257 -21.54 -7.77 8.53
C PRO A 257 -21.59 -7.62 10.06
N ASN A 258 -22.72 -8.01 10.66
CA ASN A 258 -22.87 -7.99 12.13
C ASN A 258 -22.11 -9.15 12.81
N ASP A 259 -21.79 -10.21 12.07
CA ASP A 259 -21.24 -11.49 12.53
C ASP A 259 -19.76 -11.68 12.18
N LEU A 260 -18.97 -10.61 12.28
CA LEU A 260 -17.53 -10.67 12.00
C LEU A 260 -16.81 -11.66 12.95
N LYS A 261 -16.05 -12.59 12.36
CA LYS A 261 -15.20 -13.56 13.08
C LYS A 261 -14.07 -12.90 13.87
N PHE A 262 -13.62 -11.73 13.44
CA PHE A 262 -12.54 -10.96 14.04
C PHE A 262 -13.00 -9.50 14.23
N PRO A 263 -12.49 -8.78 15.23
CA PRO A 263 -12.76 -7.35 15.34
C PRO A 263 -12.29 -6.62 14.07
N VAL A 264 -13.10 -5.68 13.58
CA VAL A 264 -12.66 -4.77 12.51
C VAL A 264 -11.62 -3.82 13.09
N THR A 265 -10.47 -3.72 12.43
CA THR A 265 -9.38 -2.84 12.90
C THR A 265 -9.40 -1.49 12.20
N PHE A 266 -9.02 -0.43 12.91
CA PHE A 266 -8.87 0.90 12.37
C PHE A 266 -7.47 1.45 12.63
N GLU A 267 -6.85 1.96 11.57
CA GLU A 267 -5.59 2.71 11.61
C GLU A 267 -5.85 4.08 11.01
N ILE A 268 -5.61 5.14 11.79
CA ILE A 268 -5.87 6.52 11.35
C ILE A 268 -4.55 7.27 11.30
N ILE A 269 -4.26 7.88 10.14
CA ILE A 269 -2.99 8.58 9.93
C ILE A 269 -3.29 9.95 9.35
N SER A 270 -2.92 10.99 10.09
CA SER A 270 -3.01 12.38 9.64
C SER A 270 -2.09 12.68 8.46
N HIS A 271 -2.49 13.64 7.61
CA HIS A 271 -1.66 14.13 6.53
C HIS A 271 -0.31 14.65 7.04
N ARG A 272 0.75 14.20 6.37
CA ARG A 272 2.14 14.58 6.64
C ARG A 272 2.91 14.60 5.33
N TYR A 273 3.91 15.46 5.26
CA TYR A 273 4.79 15.55 4.09
C TYR A 273 6.20 15.96 4.51
N THR A 274 7.17 15.75 3.63
CA THR A 274 8.55 16.24 3.80
C THR A 274 8.79 17.35 2.80
N THR A 275 9.81 18.19 3.00
CA THR A 275 10.22 19.19 2.00
C THR A 275 10.53 18.55 0.64
N ILE A 276 11.17 17.37 0.67
CA ILE A 276 11.45 16.59 -0.55
C ILE A 276 10.16 16.17 -1.24
N ALA A 277 9.16 15.68 -0.50
CA ALA A 277 7.85 15.33 -1.07
C ALA A 277 7.18 16.55 -1.70
N LYS A 278 7.09 17.67 -0.95
CA LYS A 278 6.42 18.90 -1.37
C LYS A 278 6.96 19.40 -2.71
N ASN A 279 8.27 19.53 -2.83
CA ASN A 279 8.91 20.00 -4.07
C ASN A 279 8.63 19.06 -5.25
N ARG A 280 8.76 17.75 -5.04
CA ARG A 280 8.48 16.77 -6.09
C ARG A 280 7.02 16.75 -6.50
N ILE A 281 6.10 16.90 -5.56
CA ILE A 281 4.66 16.93 -5.81
C ILE A 281 4.30 18.14 -6.68
N LEU A 282 4.86 19.32 -6.39
CA LEU A 282 4.66 20.53 -7.19
C LEU A 282 5.09 20.34 -8.65
N ASP A 283 6.18 19.62 -8.89
CA ASP A 283 6.64 19.32 -10.26
C ASP A 283 5.76 18.26 -10.95
N ILE A 284 5.36 17.21 -10.23
CA ILE A 284 4.62 16.06 -10.81
C ILE A 284 3.14 16.41 -11.06
N PHE A 285 2.57 17.19 -10.15
CA PHE A 285 1.18 17.62 -10.10
C PHE A 285 1.11 19.16 -9.93
N PRO A 286 1.40 19.95 -10.97
CA PRO A 286 1.43 21.42 -10.86
C PRO A 286 0.12 22.03 -10.34
N GLU A 287 -1.00 21.40 -10.67
CA GLU A 287 -2.36 21.84 -10.29
C GLU A 287 -2.86 21.24 -8.95
N ASN A 288 -1.97 20.57 -8.20
CA ASN A 288 -2.37 19.94 -6.93
C ASN A 288 -2.90 20.99 -5.94
N LYS A 289 -3.93 20.59 -5.17
CA LYS A 289 -4.52 21.44 -4.12
C LYS A 289 -4.19 20.93 -2.72
N LEU A 290 -3.08 20.22 -2.55
CA LEU A 290 -2.75 19.63 -1.26
C LEU A 290 -2.41 20.72 -0.24
N PRO A 291 -2.92 20.64 1.01
CA PRO A 291 -2.65 21.62 2.05
C PRO A 291 -1.24 21.44 2.64
N MET A 292 -0.23 21.83 1.86
CA MET A 292 1.20 21.77 2.19
C MET A 292 1.78 23.16 2.55
N ASN A 293 1.04 23.94 3.33
CA ASN A 293 1.53 25.20 3.90
C ASN A 293 2.35 24.91 5.16
N ASP A 294 3.65 25.27 5.16
CA ASP A 294 4.57 24.90 6.24
C ASP A 294 4.29 25.69 7.53
N GLU A 295 3.73 26.90 7.42
CA GLU A 295 3.37 27.77 8.56
C GLU A 295 2.20 27.20 9.39
N GLU A 296 1.32 26.45 8.74
CA GLU A 296 0.18 25.77 9.38
C GLU A 296 0.56 24.41 10.00
N ARG A 297 1.85 24.07 9.98
CA ARG A 297 2.34 22.74 10.32
C ARG A 297 3.42 22.79 11.39
N LYS A 298 3.54 21.69 12.12
CA LYS A 298 4.65 21.45 13.04
C LYS A 298 5.69 20.58 12.37
N PHE A 299 6.93 21.07 12.33
CA PHE A 299 8.06 20.25 11.91
C PHE A 299 8.45 19.26 13.01
N LYS A 300 8.67 17.99 12.63
CA LYS A 300 9.14 16.92 13.52
C LYS A 300 10.23 16.12 12.83
N TYR A 301 11.26 15.74 13.57
CA TYR A 301 12.22 14.75 13.12
C TYR A 301 11.59 13.35 13.17
N GLY A 302 11.68 12.61 12.08
CA GLY A 302 11.29 11.21 12.00
C GLY A 302 12.31 10.30 12.68
N GLN A 303 11.91 9.05 12.90
CA GLN A 303 12.76 8.01 13.51
C GLN A 303 14.07 7.77 12.75
N PHE A 304 14.11 8.06 11.45
CA PHE A 304 15.26 7.86 10.57
C PHE A 304 15.99 9.17 10.22
N GLY A 305 15.81 10.22 11.02
CA GLY A 305 16.52 11.50 10.90
C GLY A 305 15.97 12.49 9.88
N TYR A 306 15.09 12.07 8.96
CA TYR A 306 14.44 13.00 8.03
C TYR A 306 13.32 13.80 8.72
N GLY A 307 13.25 15.09 8.40
CA GLY A 307 12.18 15.97 8.85
C GLY A 307 10.86 15.75 8.13
N LYS A 308 9.75 15.92 8.84
CA LYS A 308 8.39 15.91 8.29
C LYS A 308 7.52 17.00 8.93
N TYR A 309 6.63 17.55 8.15
CA TYR A 309 5.56 18.44 8.59
C TYR A 309 4.32 17.62 8.92
N VAL A 310 3.74 17.88 10.09
CA VAL A 310 2.47 17.30 10.56
C VAL A 310 1.54 18.42 10.99
N TYR A 311 0.25 18.14 11.18
CA TYR A 311 -0.66 19.11 11.80
C TYR A 311 -0.15 19.57 13.18
N GLN A 312 -0.56 20.78 13.59
CA GLN A 312 -0.36 21.28 14.95
C GLN A 312 -1.01 20.33 15.98
N LYS A 313 -0.61 20.45 17.25
CA LYS A 313 -1.02 19.51 18.29
C LYS A 313 -2.55 19.52 18.49
N GLU A 314 -3.13 20.71 18.48
CA GLU A 314 -4.55 20.97 18.69
C GLU A 314 -5.38 20.26 17.59
N ASN A 315 -4.94 20.38 16.35
CA ASN A 315 -5.54 19.71 15.18
C ASN A 315 -5.41 18.17 15.25
N LEU A 316 -4.26 17.66 15.70
CA LEU A 316 -4.07 16.21 15.89
C LEU A 316 -4.94 15.67 17.02
N ASP A 317 -5.06 16.41 18.12
CA ASP A 317 -5.92 16.06 19.24
C ASP A 317 -7.40 16.07 18.82
N GLU A 318 -7.81 17.04 17.98
CA GLU A 318 -9.16 17.10 17.40
C GLU A 318 -9.46 15.89 16.48
N ILE A 319 -8.54 15.55 15.56
CA ILE A 319 -8.63 14.33 14.73
C ILE A 319 -8.80 13.10 15.62
N LYS A 320 -7.97 12.98 16.66
CA LYS A 320 -7.99 11.84 17.57
C LYS A 320 -9.30 11.73 18.33
N GLN A 321 -9.77 12.84 18.92
CA GLN A 321 -11.03 12.87 19.65
C GLN A 321 -12.21 12.51 18.75
N PHE A 322 -12.26 13.07 17.55
CA PHE A 322 -13.29 12.78 16.57
C PHE A 322 -13.34 11.28 16.22
N PHE A 323 -12.24 10.70 15.72
CA PHE A 323 -12.27 9.30 15.28
C PHE A 323 -12.47 8.32 16.44
N ILE A 324 -11.96 8.60 17.65
CA ILE A 324 -12.24 7.75 18.82
C ILE A 324 -13.74 7.75 19.11
N LYS A 325 -14.37 8.92 19.18
CA LYS A 325 -15.80 9.05 19.46
C LYS A 325 -16.64 8.33 18.41
N GLU A 326 -16.42 8.65 17.14
CA GLU A 326 -17.19 8.10 16.02
C GLU A 326 -17.06 6.58 15.92
N ILE A 327 -15.84 6.06 16.05
CA ILE A 327 -15.62 4.61 15.99
C ILE A 327 -16.26 3.92 17.20
N GLU A 328 -16.20 4.55 18.39
CA GLU A 328 -16.83 4.01 19.60
C GLU A 328 -18.35 3.91 19.47
N GLU A 329 -18.98 4.95 18.93
CA GLU A 329 -20.44 5.04 18.79
C GLU A 329 -20.99 4.17 17.64
N LEU A 330 -20.26 4.04 16.53
CA LEU A 330 -20.77 3.39 15.33
C LEU A 330 -20.52 1.88 15.28
N PHE A 331 -19.40 1.39 15.80
CA PHE A 331 -19.01 -0.01 15.65
C PHE A 331 -19.07 -0.76 16.99
N ILE A 332 -19.33 -2.07 16.94
CA ILE A 332 -19.41 -2.92 18.15
C ILE A 332 -18.11 -3.74 18.31
N ASN A 333 -17.85 -4.67 17.38
CA ASN A 333 -16.67 -5.55 17.40
C ASN A 333 -15.49 -4.90 16.67
N LYS A 334 -14.74 -4.04 17.36
CA LYS A 334 -13.75 -3.13 16.76
C LYS A 334 -12.46 -3.03 17.56
N GLU A 335 -11.40 -2.58 16.90
CA GLU A 335 -10.14 -2.22 17.53
C GLU A 335 -9.47 -1.03 16.82
N VAL A 336 -9.27 0.09 17.54
CA VAL A 336 -8.44 1.20 17.03
C VAL A 336 -6.98 0.92 17.36
N LYS A 337 -6.17 0.57 16.36
CA LYS A 337 -4.76 0.20 16.53
C LYS A 337 -3.91 1.41 16.92
N TYR A 338 -4.09 2.53 16.22
CA TYR A 338 -3.40 3.80 16.49
C TYR A 338 -4.00 4.96 15.69
N ILE A 339 -3.80 6.18 16.21
CA ILE A 339 -4.09 7.45 15.54
C ILE A 339 -2.84 8.33 15.62
N ILE A 340 -2.23 8.67 14.48
CA ILE A 340 -0.88 9.30 14.42
C ILE A 340 -0.72 10.47 13.44
#